data_AF-A0A2E7BG49-F1
#
_entry.id   AF-A0A2E7BG49-F1
#
_cell.length_a   1.000
_cell.length_b   1.000
_cell.length_c   1.000
_cell.angle_alpha   90.00
_cell.angle_beta   90.00
_cell.angle_gamma   90.00
#
_symmetry.space_group_name_H-M   'P 1'
#
loop_
_entity.id
_entity.type
_entity.pdbx_description
1 polymer ?
#
loop_
_entity_poly.entity_id
_entity_poly.type
_entity_poly.pdbx_seq_one_letter_code
_entity_poly.pdbx_strand_id
1 'polypeptide(L)'
;MGIGAATVACLKADGHEVVIFDIQQPQSDDRWIPLDLTNADSIATALDAASGSGNDRFDGLCSVAGIPPRGDNASACLTVNTLGTCAFIDAFIPKLSDGAPIVTVASRAGMAWQGNLDQLDDLLQQTPRTIGEWCKFNGVDATRAYILSKQAVIYWHQRAVTP
;
A
#
# COMPACT_ATOMS: atom_id res chain seq x y z
N MET A 1 8.09 -12.91 -9.85
CA MET A 1 7.04 -13.85 -9.39
C MET A 1 6.34 -13.24 -8.19
N GLY A 2 5.04 -13.49 -8.00
CA GLY A 2 4.26 -12.95 -6.88
C GLY A 2 2.88 -12.48 -7.32
N ILE A 3 2.06 -12.04 -6.36
CA ILE A 3 0.69 -11.58 -6.63
C ILE A 3 0.70 -10.40 -7.60
N GLY A 4 1.59 -9.43 -7.43
CA GLY A 4 1.65 -8.25 -8.31
C GLY A 4 1.90 -8.61 -9.77
N ALA A 5 2.91 -9.42 -10.05
CA ALA A 5 3.20 -9.87 -11.41
C ALA A 5 2.05 -10.68 -12.03
N ALA A 6 1.35 -11.50 -11.23
CA ALA A 6 0.18 -12.24 -11.70
C ALA A 6 -1.00 -11.30 -11.99
N THR A 7 -1.24 -10.29 -11.15
CA THR A 7 -2.26 -9.25 -11.39
C THR A 7 -1.99 -8.48 -12.68
N VAL A 8 -0.74 -8.06 -12.92
CA VAL A 8 -0.34 -7.41 -14.18
C VAL A 8 -0.65 -8.31 -15.39
N ALA A 9 -0.26 -9.59 -15.31
CA ALA A 9 -0.50 -10.54 -16.39
C ALA A 9 -2.00 -10.73 -16.69
N CYS A 10 -2.84 -10.83 -15.66
CA CYS A 10 -4.30 -10.92 -15.82
C CYS A 10 -4.88 -9.64 -16.45
N LEU A 11 -4.55 -8.45 -15.92
CA LEU A 11 -5.06 -7.18 -16.44
C LEU A 11 -4.68 -6.99 -17.92
N LYS A 12 -3.45 -7.32 -18.29
CA LYS A 12 -3.01 -7.25 -19.70
C LYS A 12 -3.71 -8.26 -20.59
N ALA A 13 -3.97 -9.48 -20.11
CA ALA A 13 -4.72 -10.49 -20.86
C ALA A 13 -6.16 -10.03 -21.16
N ASP A 14 -6.74 -9.22 -20.28
CA ASP A 14 -8.06 -8.60 -20.45
C ASP A 14 -8.02 -7.29 -21.27
N GLY A 15 -6.84 -6.89 -21.76
CA GLY A 15 -6.67 -5.73 -22.64
C GLY A 15 -6.44 -4.39 -21.94
N HIS A 16 -6.19 -4.39 -20.63
CA HIS A 16 -5.88 -3.16 -19.89
C HIS A 16 -4.43 -2.71 -20.12
N GLU A 17 -4.24 -1.39 -20.15
CA GLU A 17 -2.93 -0.77 -20.01
C GLU A 17 -2.53 -0.73 -18.52
N VAL A 18 -1.26 -1.04 -18.23
CA VAL A 18 -0.77 -1.15 -16.86
C VAL A 18 0.48 -0.30 -16.66
N VAL A 19 0.48 0.47 -15.57
CA VAL A 19 1.67 1.14 -15.02
C VAL A 19 2.06 0.44 -13.73
N ILE A 20 3.31 0.00 -13.65
CA ILE A 20 3.87 -0.72 -12.50
C ILE A 20 4.58 0.27 -11.59
N PHE A 21 4.22 0.26 -10.30
CA PHE A 21 4.94 0.97 -9.25
C PHE A 21 5.67 -0.04 -8.37
N ASP A 22 7.00 -0.03 -8.39
CA ASP A 22 7.79 -0.98 -7.60
C ASP A 22 9.20 -0.40 -7.35
N ILE A 23 9.85 -0.85 -6.28
CA ILE A 23 11.27 -0.54 -6.02
C ILE A 23 12.20 -1.22 -7.03
N GLN A 24 11.77 -2.33 -7.62
CA GLN A 24 12.54 -3.09 -8.59
C GLN A 24 11.92 -2.95 -9.99
N GLN A 25 12.77 -2.65 -10.97
CA GLN A 25 12.35 -2.65 -12.36
C GLN A 25 11.83 -4.04 -12.76
N PRO A 26 10.60 -4.14 -13.32
CA PRO A 26 10.09 -5.40 -13.84
C PRO A 26 10.93 -5.86 -15.04
N GLN A 27 10.96 -7.17 -15.27
CA GLN A 27 11.65 -7.73 -16.45
C GLN A 27 10.87 -7.51 -17.75
N SER A 28 9.59 -7.13 -17.66
CA SER A 28 8.78 -6.80 -18.82
C SER A 28 9.00 -5.36 -19.29
N ASP A 29 8.67 -5.08 -20.55
CA ASP A 29 8.70 -3.73 -21.13
C ASP A 29 7.50 -2.87 -20.72
N ASP A 30 6.79 -3.25 -19.64
CA ASP A 30 5.68 -2.49 -19.10
C ASP A 30 6.17 -1.15 -18.54
N ARG A 31 5.33 -0.11 -18.66
CA ARG A 31 5.67 1.20 -18.08
C ARG A 31 5.88 1.02 -16.58
N TRP A 32 7.06 1.40 -16.11
CA TRP A 32 7.46 1.28 -14.71
C TRP A 32 7.83 2.64 -14.14
N ILE A 33 7.37 2.89 -12.93
CA ILE A 33 7.68 4.07 -12.13
C ILE A 33 8.31 3.57 -10.82
N PRO A 34 9.56 3.94 -10.50
CA PRO A 34 10.18 3.58 -9.23
C PRO A 34 9.36 4.12 -8.05
N LEU A 35 9.01 3.24 -7.11
CA LEU A 35 8.27 3.62 -5.90
C LEU A 35 8.81 2.89 -4.68
N ASP A 36 9.45 3.63 -3.79
CA ASP A 36 9.76 3.20 -2.42
C ASP A 36 8.74 3.79 -1.44
N LEU A 37 7.82 2.95 -0.97
CA LEU A 37 6.79 3.32 0.01
C LEU A 37 7.34 3.73 1.37
N THR A 38 8.64 3.52 1.64
CA THR A 38 9.30 3.99 2.86
C THR A 38 9.85 5.41 2.75
N ASN A 39 9.83 5.99 1.54
CA ASN A 39 10.44 7.28 1.24
C ASN A 39 9.40 8.27 0.66
N ALA A 40 9.13 9.34 1.41
CA ALA A 40 8.17 10.37 1.00
C ALA A 40 8.56 11.09 -0.31
N ASP A 41 9.85 11.30 -0.56
CA ASP A 41 10.32 11.94 -1.81
C ASP A 41 10.15 10.99 -2.99
N SER A 42 10.31 9.67 -2.77
CA SER A 42 10.02 8.66 -3.79
C SER A 42 8.53 8.63 -4.11
N ILE A 43 7.66 8.71 -3.10
CA ILE A 43 6.20 8.80 -3.29
C ILE A 43 5.85 10.04 -4.13
N ALA A 44 6.36 11.21 -3.76
CA ALA A 44 6.11 12.46 -4.49
C ALA A 44 6.59 12.37 -5.95
N THR A 45 7.81 11.88 -6.18
CA THR A 45 8.37 11.70 -7.53
C THR A 45 7.54 10.72 -8.36
N ALA A 46 7.09 9.62 -7.76
CA ALA A 46 6.26 8.64 -8.45
C ALA A 46 4.88 9.21 -8.82
N LEU A 47 4.28 10.03 -7.94
CA LEU A 47 3.03 10.73 -8.21
C LEU A 47 3.18 11.74 -9.35
N ASP A 48 4.25 12.52 -9.37
CA ASP A 48 4.51 13.48 -10.46
C ASP A 48 4.70 12.76 -11.81
N ALA A 49 5.35 11.60 -11.80
CA ALA A 49 5.54 10.78 -12.99
C ALA A 49 4.29 9.97 -13.41
N ALA A 50 3.30 9.82 -12.53
CA ALA A 50 2.10 9.03 -12.77
C ALA A 50 1.10 9.81 -13.62
N SER A 51 0.92 9.36 -14.86
CA SER A 51 -0.13 9.81 -15.78
C SER A 51 -0.84 8.60 -16.37
N GLY A 52 -2.16 8.63 -16.38
CA GLY A 52 -2.94 7.62 -17.10
C GLY A 52 -2.94 7.86 -18.61
N SER A 53 -3.62 7.01 -19.35
CA SER A 53 -3.82 7.22 -20.80
C SER A 53 -5.09 8.03 -21.06
N GLY A 54 -5.14 8.70 -22.21
CA GLY A 54 -6.29 9.53 -22.59
C GLY A 54 -6.31 10.87 -21.85
N ASN A 55 -7.16 11.01 -20.83
CA ASN A 55 -7.34 12.24 -20.04
C ASN A 55 -6.37 12.35 -18.84
N ASP A 56 -5.23 11.66 -18.91
CA ASP A 56 -4.24 11.51 -17.86
C ASP A 56 -4.78 10.88 -16.55
N ARG A 57 -5.89 10.13 -16.59
CA ARG A 57 -6.50 9.44 -15.43
C ARG A 57 -6.35 7.92 -15.50
N PHE A 58 -6.36 7.30 -14.32
CA PHE A 58 -6.32 5.85 -14.14
C PHE A 58 -7.71 5.30 -13.80
N ASP A 59 -8.10 4.19 -14.44
CA ASP A 59 -9.39 3.55 -14.20
C ASP A 59 -9.41 2.60 -13.00
N GLY A 60 -8.28 2.47 -12.30
CA GLY A 60 -8.20 1.69 -11.06
C GLY A 60 -6.80 1.70 -10.46
N LEU A 61 -6.71 1.30 -9.20
CA LEU A 61 -5.45 1.15 -8.48
C LEU A 61 -5.41 -0.19 -7.73
N CYS A 62 -4.39 -1.00 -8.00
CA CYS A 62 -4.12 -2.24 -7.29
C CYS A 62 -2.87 -2.09 -6.40
N SER A 63 -3.06 -1.89 -5.10
CA SER A 63 -1.99 -1.86 -4.11
C SER A 63 -1.67 -3.27 -3.61
N VAL A 64 -0.62 -3.85 -4.18
CA VAL A 64 -0.22 -5.25 -3.94
C VAL A 64 1.07 -5.38 -3.14
N ALA A 65 1.86 -4.30 -3.06
CA ALA A 65 3.15 -4.29 -2.37
C ALA A 65 2.99 -4.69 -0.90
N GLY A 66 3.94 -5.49 -0.41
CA GLY A 66 4.01 -5.80 1.01
C GLY A 66 5.17 -6.72 1.34
N ILE A 67 5.67 -6.58 2.56
CA ILE A 67 6.76 -7.39 3.09
C ILE A 67 6.25 -8.32 4.20
N PRO A 68 6.76 -9.57 4.25
CA PRO A 68 6.43 -10.50 5.32
C PRO A 68 7.20 -10.14 6.61
N PRO A 69 6.77 -10.68 7.76
CA PRO A 69 7.54 -10.54 9.00
C PRO A 69 8.89 -11.27 8.85
N ARG A 70 10.00 -10.59 9.15
CA ARG A 70 11.35 -11.15 9.08
C ARG A 70 12.32 -10.38 9.98
N GLY A 71 13.01 -11.08 10.88
CA GLY A 71 14.02 -10.47 11.74
C GLY A 71 13.44 -9.27 12.50
N ASP A 72 14.17 -8.16 12.51
CA ASP A 72 13.77 -6.89 13.16
C ASP A 72 13.21 -5.88 12.15
N ASN A 73 12.20 -6.28 11.38
CA ASN A 73 11.60 -5.44 10.33
C ASN A 73 10.23 -4.84 10.70
N ALA A 74 9.88 -4.74 11.99
CA ALA A 74 8.57 -4.27 12.44
C ALA A 74 8.18 -2.90 11.85
N SER A 75 9.07 -1.91 11.98
CA SER A 75 8.89 -0.56 11.44
C SER A 75 8.71 -0.57 9.92
N ALA A 76 9.58 -1.27 9.19
CA ALA A 76 9.49 -1.38 7.73
C ALA A 76 8.20 -2.08 7.30
N CYS A 77 7.76 -3.09 8.05
CA CYS A 77 6.55 -3.85 7.78
C CYS A 77 5.32 -2.95 7.92
N LEU A 78 5.20 -2.19 9.01
CA LEU A 78 4.10 -1.24 9.20
C LEU A 78 4.14 -0.10 8.17
N THR A 79 5.33 0.41 7.83
CA THR A 79 5.47 1.46 6.84
C THR A 79 5.04 1.00 5.45
N VAL A 80 5.62 -0.08 4.91
CA VAL A 80 5.32 -0.56 3.56
C VAL A 80 3.88 -1.04 3.48
N ASN A 81 3.47 -1.91 4.41
CA ASN A 81 2.17 -2.57 4.31
C ASN A 81 1.01 -1.67 4.74
N THR A 82 1.26 -0.49 5.33
CA THR A 82 0.21 0.40 5.83
C THR A 82 0.53 1.86 5.58
N LEU A 83 1.44 2.50 6.33
CA LEU A 83 1.55 3.96 6.35
C LEU A 83 1.86 4.57 4.98
N GLY A 84 2.91 4.05 4.32
CA GLY A 84 3.29 4.47 2.98
C GLY A 84 2.25 4.09 1.94
N THR A 85 1.64 2.91 2.09
CA THR A 85 0.54 2.46 1.21
C THR A 85 -0.67 3.40 1.28
N CYS A 86 -1.18 3.70 2.47
CA CYS A 86 -2.31 4.61 2.67
C CYS A 86 -1.98 6.01 2.15
N ALA A 87 -0.79 6.54 2.50
CA ALA A 87 -0.36 7.86 2.03
C ALA A 87 -0.25 7.94 0.51
N PHE A 88 0.30 6.91 -0.14
CA PHE A 88 0.37 6.85 -1.60
C PHE A 88 -1.03 6.80 -2.21
N ILE A 89 -1.92 5.94 -1.69
CA ILE A 89 -3.29 5.81 -2.20
C ILE A 89 -4.04 7.15 -2.06
N ASP A 90 -4.01 7.78 -0.88
CA ASP A 90 -4.67 9.07 -0.63
C ASP A 90 -4.21 10.15 -1.62
N ALA A 91 -2.91 10.23 -1.87
CA ALA A 91 -2.33 11.17 -2.83
C ALA A 91 -2.57 10.77 -4.30
N PHE A 92 -2.88 9.50 -4.57
CA PHE A 92 -3.18 8.99 -5.91
C PHE A 92 -4.66 9.18 -6.29
N ILE A 93 -5.58 9.32 -5.33
CA ILE A 93 -7.02 9.51 -5.58
C ILE A 93 -7.31 10.61 -6.64
N PRO A 94 -6.68 11.80 -6.60
CA PRO A 94 -6.91 12.84 -7.61
C PRO A 94 -6.47 12.47 -9.03
N LYS A 95 -5.79 11.34 -9.25
CA LYS A 95 -5.40 10.81 -10.56
C LYS A 95 -6.32 9.70 -11.05
N LEU A 96 -7.26 9.26 -10.23
CA LEU A 96 -8.25 8.25 -10.62
C LEU A 96 -9.41 8.88 -11.41
N SER A 97 -10.01 8.09 -12.27
CA SER A 97 -11.33 8.37 -12.86
C SER A 97 -12.42 8.29 -11.79
N ASP A 98 -13.52 9.03 -11.97
CA ASP A 98 -14.65 8.97 -11.04
C ASP A 98 -15.20 7.53 -10.94
N GLY A 99 -15.31 7.03 -9.70
CA GLY A 99 -15.78 5.67 -9.44
C GLY A 99 -14.74 4.56 -9.68
N ALA A 100 -13.49 4.91 -10.00
CA ALA A 100 -12.43 3.91 -10.18
C ALA A 100 -12.18 3.10 -8.88
N PRO A 101 -12.10 1.76 -8.96
CA PRO A 101 -11.85 0.92 -7.80
C PRO A 101 -10.41 1.05 -7.30
N ILE A 102 -10.27 1.03 -5.97
CA ILE A 102 -8.99 0.90 -5.27
C ILE A 102 -9.00 -0.45 -4.54
N VAL A 103 -8.05 -1.31 -4.87
CA VAL A 103 -7.94 -2.66 -4.30
C VAL A 103 -6.61 -2.79 -3.56
N THR A 104 -6.64 -3.23 -2.31
CA THR A 104 -5.45 -3.54 -1.51
C THR A 104 -5.36 -5.03 -1.19
N VAL A 105 -4.15 -5.58 -1.21
CA VAL A 105 -3.91 -6.97 -0.80
C VAL A 105 -3.65 -7.05 0.71
N ALA A 106 -4.68 -7.45 1.44
CA ALA A 106 -4.59 -7.72 2.87
C ALA A 106 -4.03 -9.14 3.16
N SER A 107 -4.47 -9.77 4.26
CA SER A 107 -4.13 -11.15 4.62
C SER A 107 -5.16 -11.68 5.61
N ARG A 108 -5.26 -13.01 5.76
CA ARG A 108 -5.98 -13.63 6.87
C ARG A 108 -5.46 -13.17 8.24
N ALA A 109 -4.20 -12.75 8.33
CA ALA A 109 -3.64 -12.12 9.53
C ALA A 109 -4.37 -10.83 9.94
N GLY A 110 -5.07 -10.17 9.00
CA GLY A 110 -5.87 -8.97 9.25
C GLY A 110 -7.27 -9.22 9.80
N MET A 111 -7.65 -10.49 10.06
CA MET A 111 -8.94 -10.79 10.68
C MET A 111 -9.04 -10.21 12.10
N ALA A 112 -10.26 -10.06 12.60
CA ALA A 112 -10.57 -9.55 13.95
C ALA A 112 -10.01 -8.14 14.23
N TRP A 113 -9.89 -7.29 13.20
CA TRP A 113 -9.44 -5.90 13.34
C TRP A 113 -10.38 -5.08 14.24
N GLN A 114 -11.68 -5.42 14.28
CA GLN A 114 -12.68 -4.72 15.10
C GLN A 114 -12.36 -4.77 16.60
N GLY A 115 -11.55 -5.72 17.05
CA GLY A 115 -11.11 -5.80 18.45
C GLY A 115 -9.94 -4.89 18.80
N ASN A 116 -9.32 -4.21 17.83
CA ASN A 116 -8.08 -3.45 18.00
C ASN A 116 -8.20 -1.98 17.57
N LEU A 117 -9.41 -1.42 17.47
CA LEU A 117 -9.65 -0.09 16.87
C LEU A 117 -8.72 1.00 17.43
N ASP A 118 -8.62 1.14 18.75
CA ASP A 118 -7.77 2.16 19.39
C ASP A 118 -6.29 2.06 18.97
N GLN A 119 -5.75 0.83 18.90
CA GLN A 119 -4.37 0.60 18.48
C GLN A 119 -4.19 0.84 16.97
N LEU A 120 -5.21 0.57 16.17
CA LEU A 120 -5.19 0.84 14.73
C LEU A 120 -5.30 2.34 14.44
N ASP A 121 -6.10 3.07 15.21
CA ASP A 121 -6.21 4.53 15.11
C ASP A 121 -4.91 5.22 15.52
N ASP A 122 -4.28 4.77 16.61
CA ASP A 122 -2.96 5.25 17.01
C ASP A 122 -1.89 4.93 15.94
N LEU A 123 -1.88 3.69 15.42
CA LEU A 123 -0.98 3.30 14.33
C LEU A 123 -1.16 4.18 13.09
N LEU A 124 -2.39 4.45 12.65
CA LEU A 124 -2.67 5.25 11.46
C LEU A 124 -2.32 6.74 11.61
N GLN A 125 -2.07 7.22 12.84
CA GLN A 125 -1.54 8.57 13.10
C GLN A 125 -0.01 8.64 13.05
N GLN A 126 0.67 7.49 12.96
CA GLN A 126 2.13 7.44 12.92
C GLN A 126 2.69 7.82 11.55
N THR A 127 3.97 8.19 11.56
CA THR A 127 4.76 8.44 10.34
C THR A 127 5.90 7.44 10.25
N PRO A 128 6.54 7.27 9.08
CA PRO A 128 7.76 6.46 8.96
C PRO A 128 8.87 6.87 9.94
N ARG A 129 8.86 8.12 10.44
CA ARG A 129 9.82 8.61 11.44
C ARG A 129 9.46 8.18 12.87
N THR A 130 8.19 8.20 13.24
CA THR A 130 7.73 7.89 14.61
C THR A 130 7.46 6.40 14.83
N ILE A 131 7.23 5.64 13.76
CA ILE A 131 6.79 4.24 13.85
C ILE A 131 7.77 3.32 14.60
N GLY A 132 9.07 3.62 14.55
CA GLY A 132 10.08 2.83 15.26
C GLY A 132 10.00 2.99 16.77
N GLU A 133 9.76 4.21 17.25
CA GLU A 133 9.55 4.47 18.68
C GLU A 133 8.19 3.92 19.14
N TRP A 134 7.17 4.09 18.29
CA TRP A 134 5.85 3.51 18.52
C TRP A 134 5.89 1.99 18.68
N CYS A 135 6.66 1.28 17.83
CA CYS A 135 6.84 -0.17 17.95
C CYS A 135 7.50 -0.56 19.28
N LYS A 136 8.54 0.18 19.70
CA LYS A 136 9.24 -0.09 20.97
C LYS A 136 8.31 0.13 22.16
N PHE A 137 7.57 1.24 22.16
CA PHE A 137 6.63 1.57 23.24
C PHE A 137 5.51 0.53 23.37
N ASN A 138 4.98 0.06 22.24
CA ASN A 138 3.88 -0.90 22.20
C ASN A 138 4.32 -2.38 22.22
N GLY A 139 5.63 -2.66 22.30
CA GLY A 139 6.16 -4.03 22.28
C GLY A 139 5.84 -4.78 20.97
N VAL A 140 5.84 -4.08 19.84
CA VAL A 140 5.46 -4.64 18.53
C VAL A 140 6.70 -5.23 17.85
N ASP A 141 6.74 -6.56 17.77
CA ASP A 141 7.71 -7.30 16.96
C ASP A 141 7.28 -7.42 15.49
N ALA A 142 8.10 -8.07 14.65
CA ALA A 142 7.81 -8.25 13.24
C ALA A 142 6.48 -9.00 12.99
N THR A 143 6.15 -10.00 13.81
CA THR A 143 4.93 -10.79 13.66
C THR A 143 3.70 -9.96 13.98
N ARG A 144 3.72 -9.24 15.10
CA ARG A 144 2.65 -8.33 15.51
C ARG A 144 2.51 -7.17 14.53
N ALA A 145 3.63 -6.62 14.03
CA ALA A 145 3.64 -5.60 12.98
C ALA A 145 2.93 -6.09 11.72
N TYR A 146 3.21 -7.32 11.27
CA TYR A 146 2.52 -7.86 10.09
C TYR A 146 1.01 -8.01 10.33
N ILE A 147 0.58 -8.53 11.48
CA ILE A 147 -0.84 -8.62 11.86
C ILE A 147 -1.49 -7.24 11.85
N LEU A 148 -0.91 -6.29 12.59
CA LEU A 148 -1.41 -4.93 12.70
C LEU A 148 -1.47 -4.24 11.34
N SER A 149 -0.46 -4.43 10.49
CA SER A 149 -0.46 -3.81 9.17
C SER A 149 -1.64 -4.27 8.30
N LYS A 150 -1.99 -5.56 8.39
CA LYS A 150 -3.10 -6.12 7.63
C LYS A 150 -4.46 -5.77 8.23
N GLN A 151 -4.55 -5.64 9.56
CA GLN A 151 -5.73 -5.09 10.22
C GLN A 151 -5.94 -3.61 9.86
N ALA A 152 -4.86 -2.81 9.86
CA ALA A 152 -4.91 -1.37 9.63
C ALA A 152 -5.35 -1.03 8.21
N VAL A 153 -4.86 -1.72 7.18
CA VAL A 153 -5.31 -1.48 5.80
C VAL A 153 -6.79 -1.84 5.60
N ILE A 154 -7.28 -2.92 6.23
CA ILE A 154 -8.70 -3.27 6.19
C ILE A 154 -9.51 -2.17 6.87
N TYR A 155 -9.12 -1.77 8.08
CA TYR A 155 -9.80 -0.73 8.84
C TYR A 155 -9.81 0.61 8.12
N TRP A 156 -8.69 1.01 7.51
CA TRP A 156 -8.56 2.23 6.71
C TRP A 156 -9.55 2.25 5.54
N HIS A 157 -9.67 1.15 4.78
CA HIS A 157 -10.67 1.05 3.72
C HIS A 157 -12.11 1.14 4.25
N GLN A 158 -12.40 0.48 5.38
CA GLN A 158 -13.74 0.51 5.99
C GLN A 158 -14.14 1.93 6.41
N ARG A 159 -13.19 2.71 6.94
CA ARG A 159 -13.40 4.14 7.27
C ARG A 159 -13.67 5.00 6.04
N ALA A 160 -13.07 4.68 4.90
CA ALA A 160 -13.24 5.44 3.66
C ALA A 160 -14.63 5.25 2.99
N VAL A 161 -15.35 4.17 3.33
CA VAL A 161 -16.66 3.83 2.73
C VAL A 161 -17.83 3.88 3.73
N THR A 162 -17.55 4.09 5.02
CA THR A 162 -18.58 4.26 6.05
C THR A 162 -18.92 5.75 6.19
N PRO A 163 -20.19 6.15 6.03
CA PRO A 163 -20.62 7.55 6.14
C PRO A 163 -20.45 8.16 7.53
#